data_AF-A0A373CGH3-F1
#
_entry.id   AF-A0A373CGH3-F1
#
_cell.length_a   1.000
_cell.length_b   1.000
_cell.length_c   1.000
_cell.angle_alpha   90.00
_cell.angle_beta   90.00
_cell.angle_gamma   90.00
#
_symmetry.space_group_name_H-M   'P 1'
#
loop_
_entity.id
_entity.type
_entity.pdbx_description
1 polymer ?
#
loop_
_entity_poly.entity_id
_entity_poly.type
_entity_poly.pdbx_seq_one_letter_code
_entity_poly.pdbx_strand_id
1 'polypeptide(L)'
;MKYSYDNLEMTVTYRKDKEIEIRVANHNTFRVGNITVTTEYAGKKRTEFIGRIEAHETWKSGDRTENIPPFHAASFYEGKEQIIDPGLYDEKSGVYRGEPFHALVWRDEEKRKTWQRSHTWVSEDPAAEVTLSYFADGPRVAFTGNSFTGLWDSTYEYFRQMAEADGYHAQVAYSYWGGTGLAQYAGLIPESMERAEQCQKVLDANEEYDFCFFAGNSDEALSTHSGKPGAEDYSLRENMEKAVRILKKRAEEKHAKMVLWAPHAYQ
;
A
#
# COMPACT_ATOMS: atom_id res chain seq x y z
N MET A 1 11.53 26.43 -13.47
CA MET A 1 10.51 25.65 -14.22
C MET A 1 9.88 24.63 -13.29
N LYS A 2 8.62 24.28 -13.53
CA LYS A 2 7.87 23.28 -12.76
C LYS A 2 7.28 22.26 -13.72
N TYR A 3 7.39 20.99 -13.37
CA TYR A 3 6.87 19.87 -14.14
C TYR A 3 6.25 18.86 -13.18
N SER A 4 5.10 18.28 -13.54
CA SER A 4 4.45 17.28 -12.69
C SER A 4 4.02 16.05 -13.47
N TYR A 5 4.25 14.87 -12.88
CA TYR A 5 3.82 13.56 -13.38
C TYR A 5 3.66 12.61 -12.20
N ASP A 6 2.64 11.76 -12.19
CA ASP A 6 2.33 10.82 -11.09
C ASP A 6 2.37 11.51 -9.70
N ASN A 7 1.83 12.73 -9.58
CA ASN A 7 1.90 13.56 -8.36
C ASN A 7 3.33 13.83 -7.82
N LEU A 8 4.37 13.60 -8.60
CA LEU A 8 5.71 14.13 -8.37
C LEU A 8 5.84 15.49 -9.06
N GLU A 9 6.23 16.54 -8.34
CA GLU A 9 6.55 17.84 -8.94
C GLU A 9 8.06 18.07 -8.91
N MET A 10 8.67 18.17 -10.10
CA MET A 10 10.05 18.61 -10.24
C MET A 10 10.11 20.13 -10.43
N THR A 11 10.88 20.80 -9.59
CA THR A 11 11.21 22.22 -9.74
C THR A 11 12.69 22.38 -10.05
N VAL A 12 13.02 23.09 -11.14
CA VAL A 12 14.38 23.48 -11.51
C VAL A 12 14.54 24.98 -11.35
N THR A 13 15.49 25.41 -10.52
CA THR A 13 15.79 26.82 -10.25
C THR A 13 17.22 27.14 -10.65
N TYR A 14 17.40 28.17 -11.48
CA TYR A 14 18.71 28.68 -11.85
C TYR A 14 19.23 29.62 -10.78
N ARG A 15 20.40 29.30 -10.22
CA ARG A 15 21.07 30.16 -9.25
C ARG A 15 22.04 31.12 -9.96
N LYS A 16 22.30 32.26 -9.32
CA LYS A 16 23.13 33.35 -9.89
C LYS A 16 24.61 32.96 -10.08
N ASP A 17 25.05 31.89 -9.43
CA ASP A 17 26.38 31.28 -9.50
C ASP A 17 26.56 30.33 -10.70
N LYS A 18 25.59 30.26 -11.61
CA LYS A 18 25.54 29.26 -12.70
C LYS A 18 25.46 27.83 -12.17
N GLU A 19 24.82 27.63 -11.02
CA GLU A 19 24.36 26.30 -10.61
C GLU A 19 22.85 26.16 -10.84
N ILE A 20 22.40 24.90 -10.91
CA ILE A 20 20.99 24.57 -10.92
C ILE A 20 20.64 23.84 -9.64
N GLU A 21 19.56 24.29 -9.01
CA GLU A 21 18.94 23.60 -7.90
C GLU A 21 17.74 22.81 -8.40
N ILE A 22 17.73 21.52 -8.10
CA ILE A 22 16.61 20.63 -8.40
C ILE A 22 15.91 20.33 -7.09
N ARG A 23 14.58 20.37 -7.14
CA ARG A 23 13.70 19.88 -6.08
C ARG A 23 12.71 18.89 -6.67
N VAL A 24 12.41 17.84 -5.93
CA VAL A 24 11.37 16.87 -6.28
C VAL A 24 10.42 16.80 -5.09
N ALA A 25 9.20 17.29 -5.28
CA ALA A 25 8.14 17.23 -4.28
C ALA A 25 7.27 16.00 -4.53
N ASN A 26 7.00 15.24 -3.48
CA ASN A 26 6.06 14.12 -3.51
C ASN A 26 4.70 14.60 -3.03
N HIS A 27 3.73 14.76 -3.93
CA HIS A 27 2.36 15.15 -3.55
C HIS A 27 1.46 13.96 -3.23
N ASN A 28 1.95 12.72 -3.37
CA ASN A 28 1.22 11.53 -2.97
C ASN A 28 1.04 11.48 -1.44
N THR A 29 0.02 10.73 -1.02
CA THR A 29 -0.25 10.46 0.41
C THR A 29 0.58 9.31 0.98
N PHE A 30 1.46 8.74 0.17
CA PHE A 30 2.37 7.63 0.46
C PHE A 30 3.80 7.99 0.04
N ARG A 31 4.78 7.25 0.58
CA ARG A 31 6.20 7.46 0.26
C ARG A 31 6.54 6.93 -1.14
N VAL A 32 7.45 7.62 -1.81
CA VAL A 32 7.94 7.23 -3.14
C VAL A 32 9.46 7.17 -3.10
N GLY A 33 10.09 6.39 -3.97
CA GLY A 33 11.54 6.26 -3.94
C GLY A 33 12.12 5.53 -5.12
N ASN A 34 13.39 5.16 -4.98
CA ASN A 34 14.20 4.61 -6.07
C ASN A 34 14.21 5.53 -7.32
N ILE A 35 14.28 6.84 -7.08
CA ILE A 35 14.23 7.87 -8.13
C ILE A 35 15.67 8.23 -8.51
N THR A 36 15.96 8.21 -9.80
CA THR A 36 17.22 8.70 -10.36
C THR A 36 16.97 10.03 -11.06
N VAL A 37 17.69 11.07 -10.64
CA VAL A 37 17.68 12.38 -11.28
C VAL A 37 18.98 12.55 -12.04
N THR A 38 18.90 12.56 -13.37
CA THR A 38 20.03 12.85 -14.25
C THR A 38 19.90 14.26 -14.78
N THR A 39 20.97 15.02 -14.68
CA THR A 39 20.98 16.44 -14.99
C THR A 39 22.15 16.75 -15.90
N GLU A 40 21.88 17.36 -17.03
CA GLU A 40 22.88 17.88 -17.95
C GLU A 40 22.75 19.40 -18.06
N TYR A 41 23.79 20.12 -17.64
CA TYR A 41 23.81 21.57 -17.62
C TYR A 41 25.22 22.10 -17.85
N ALA A 42 25.36 23.10 -18.71
CA ALA A 42 26.65 23.69 -19.08
C ALA A 42 27.72 22.65 -19.51
N GLY A 43 27.28 21.61 -20.23
CA GLY A 43 28.15 20.50 -20.69
C GLY A 43 28.60 19.54 -19.60
N LYS A 44 28.03 19.62 -18.39
CA LYS A 44 28.31 18.69 -17.28
C LYS A 44 27.08 17.82 -17.02
N LYS A 45 27.31 16.51 -16.89
CA LYS A 45 26.30 15.53 -16.49
C LYS A 45 26.49 15.14 -15.02
N ARG A 46 25.42 15.18 -14.24
CA ARG A 46 25.34 14.73 -12.85
C ARG A 46 24.18 13.76 -12.71
N THR A 47 24.38 12.71 -11.92
CA THR A 47 23.31 11.80 -11.54
C THR A 47 23.20 11.76 -10.02
N GLU A 48 21.99 11.90 -9.52
CA GLU A 48 21.65 11.79 -8.10
C GLU A 48 20.62 10.69 -7.91
N PHE A 49 20.80 9.91 -6.86
CA PHE A 49 19.85 8.88 -6.48
C PHE A 49 19.08 9.34 -5.24
N ILE A 50 17.76 9.24 -5.30
CA ILE A 50 16.84 9.53 -4.22
C ILE A 50 16.27 8.20 -3.74
N GLY A 51 16.76 7.75 -2.58
CA GLY A 51 16.29 6.53 -1.94
C GLY A 51 14.81 6.60 -1.60
N ARG A 52 14.37 7.63 -0.86
CA ARG A 52 12.97 7.88 -0.50
C ARG A 52 12.63 9.37 -0.38
N ILE A 53 11.37 9.70 -0.63
CA ILE A 53 10.71 10.97 -0.30
C ILE A 53 9.42 10.62 0.42
N GLU A 54 9.28 11.07 1.67
CA GLU A 54 8.05 10.83 2.44
C GLU A 54 6.84 11.54 1.81
N ALA A 55 5.64 11.10 2.20
CA ALA A 55 4.39 11.70 1.74
C ALA A 55 4.37 13.22 2.02
N HIS A 56 4.06 14.02 1.01
CA HIS A 56 4.00 15.49 1.09
C HIS A 56 5.33 16.19 1.42
N GLU A 57 6.47 15.49 1.31
CA GLU A 57 7.79 16.09 1.48
C GLU A 57 8.44 16.50 0.15
N THR A 58 9.57 17.21 0.24
CA THR A 58 10.34 17.67 -0.92
C THR A 58 11.81 17.39 -0.70
N TRP A 59 12.39 16.59 -1.60
CA TRP A 59 13.82 16.41 -1.69
C TRP A 59 14.46 17.57 -2.46
N LYS A 60 15.67 17.99 -2.08
CA LYS A 60 16.50 18.96 -2.80
C LYS A 60 17.84 18.36 -3.16
N SER A 61 18.41 18.81 -4.28
CA SER A 61 19.74 18.38 -4.75
C SER A 61 20.79 18.46 -3.63
N GLY A 62 21.50 17.36 -3.42
CA GLY A 62 22.49 17.20 -2.34
C GLY A 62 21.93 16.76 -0.98
N ASP A 63 20.61 16.72 -0.78
CA ASP A 63 20.02 16.17 0.44
C ASP A 63 20.35 14.67 0.56
N ARG A 64 20.65 14.22 1.78
CA ARG A 64 20.85 12.80 2.08
C ARG A 64 19.52 12.07 1.97
N THR A 65 19.58 10.81 1.53
CA THR A 65 18.39 10.01 1.30
C THR A 65 18.59 8.66 1.96
N GLU A 66 17.54 8.12 2.55
CA GLU A 66 17.52 6.75 3.04
C GLU A 66 16.89 5.85 1.99
N ASN A 67 17.35 4.60 1.90
CA ASN A 67 16.80 3.64 0.94
C ASN A 67 15.46 3.13 1.45
N ILE A 68 14.53 2.87 0.53
CA ILE A 68 13.32 2.11 0.88
C ILE A 68 13.70 0.62 0.97
N PRO A 69 13.43 -0.06 2.11
CA PRO A 69 13.64 -1.50 2.23
C PRO A 69 12.84 -2.27 1.17
N PRO A 70 13.28 -3.44 0.69
CA PRO A 70 12.48 -4.27 -0.21
C PRO A 70 11.09 -4.57 0.36
N PHE A 71 10.09 -4.63 -0.51
CA PHE A 71 8.77 -5.10 -0.13
C PHE A 71 8.67 -6.62 -0.26
N HIS A 72 8.15 -7.27 0.76
CA HIS A 72 7.86 -8.70 0.79
C HIS A 72 6.35 -8.89 0.72
N ALA A 73 5.87 -9.38 -0.43
CA ALA A 73 4.49 -9.79 -0.57
C ALA A 73 4.19 -10.94 0.39
N ALA A 74 3.03 -10.87 1.07
CA ALA A 74 2.53 -11.91 1.94
C ALA A 74 1.03 -12.07 1.77
N SER A 75 0.58 -13.31 1.81
CA SER A 75 -0.73 -13.70 1.31
C SER A 75 -1.27 -14.85 2.13
N PHE A 76 -2.30 -14.62 2.95
CA PHE A 76 -2.87 -15.67 3.80
C PHE A 76 -4.39 -15.78 3.70
N TYR A 77 -4.88 -17.01 3.70
CA TYR A 77 -6.29 -17.37 3.78
C TYR A 77 -6.45 -18.41 4.90
N GLU A 78 -7.17 -18.06 5.97
CA GLU A 78 -7.57 -18.97 7.05
C GLU A 78 -6.45 -19.90 7.55
N GLY A 79 -5.31 -19.31 7.88
CA GLY A 79 -4.12 -19.94 8.44
C GLY A 79 -3.11 -20.45 7.40
N LYS A 80 -3.46 -20.42 6.12
CA LYS A 80 -2.65 -20.98 5.03
C LYS A 80 -2.05 -19.88 4.18
N GLU A 81 -0.76 -19.99 3.91
CA GLU A 81 -0.11 -19.16 2.89
C GLU A 81 -0.73 -19.47 1.52
N GLN A 82 -1.07 -18.43 0.80
CA GLN A 82 -1.72 -18.48 -0.50
C GLN A 82 -0.71 -18.19 -1.58
N ILE A 83 -0.57 -19.15 -2.49
CA ILE A 83 0.23 -19.03 -3.70
C ILE A 83 -0.69 -19.40 -4.86
N ILE A 84 -1.07 -18.40 -5.68
CA ILE A 84 -1.64 -18.67 -7.00
C ILE A 84 -0.54 -19.24 -7.88
N ASP A 85 -0.86 -20.32 -8.58
CA ASP A 85 -0.07 -20.81 -9.70
C ASP A 85 -0.77 -20.37 -11.00
N PRO A 86 -0.27 -19.36 -11.72
CA PRO A 86 -0.88 -18.90 -12.97
C PRO A 86 -1.02 -20.01 -14.01
N GLY A 87 -0.21 -21.07 -13.94
CA GLY A 87 -0.33 -22.24 -14.82
C GLY A 87 -1.62 -23.04 -14.62
N LEU A 88 -2.36 -22.81 -13.54
CA LEU A 88 -3.67 -23.40 -13.27
C LEU A 88 -4.83 -22.54 -13.80
N TYR A 89 -4.56 -21.34 -14.32
CA TYR A 89 -5.56 -20.50 -14.97
C TYR A 89 -5.73 -20.87 -16.45
N ASP A 90 -6.93 -21.28 -16.83
CA ASP A 90 -7.28 -21.56 -18.21
C ASP A 90 -7.82 -20.27 -18.87
N GLU A 91 -6.97 -19.58 -19.64
CA GLU A 91 -7.31 -18.31 -20.30
C GLU A 91 -8.53 -18.40 -21.23
N LYS A 92 -8.81 -19.58 -21.80
CA LYS A 92 -9.91 -19.78 -22.75
C LYS A 92 -11.25 -19.87 -22.04
N SER A 93 -11.29 -20.52 -20.88
CA SER A 93 -12.50 -20.69 -20.07
C SER A 93 -12.64 -19.64 -18.98
N GLY A 94 -11.56 -18.92 -18.64
CA GLY A 94 -11.50 -18.02 -17.50
C GLY A 94 -11.52 -18.74 -16.15
N VAL A 95 -11.27 -20.04 -16.13
CA VAL A 95 -11.39 -20.87 -14.92
C VAL A 95 -10.03 -21.18 -14.34
N TYR A 96 -9.84 -20.84 -13.06
CA TYR A 96 -8.72 -21.31 -12.26
C TYR A 96 -9.01 -22.72 -11.72
N ARG A 97 -8.10 -23.67 -11.97
CA ARG A 97 -8.27 -25.09 -11.63
C ARG A 97 -7.52 -25.53 -10.37
N GLY A 98 -6.98 -24.59 -9.60
CA GLY A 98 -6.42 -24.88 -8.27
C GLY A 98 -7.48 -24.84 -7.18
N GLU A 99 -7.03 -24.75 -5.92
CA GLU A 99 -7.93 -24.60 -4.78
C GLU A 99 -8.82 -23.35 -4.93
N PRO A 100 -10.15 -23.44 -4.70
CA PRO A 100 -11.09 -22.36 -5.00
C PRO A 100 -10.75 -21.01 -4.35
N PHE A 101 -10.15 -21.05 -3.15
CA PHE A 101 -9.77 -19.85 -2.39
C PHE A 101 -8.44 -19.23 -2.84
N HIS A 102 -7.62 -19.95 -3.62
CA HIS A 102 -6.42 -19.39 -4.24
C HIS A 102 -6.81 -18.41 -5.35
N ALA A 103 -7.87 -18.71 -6.11
CA ALA A 103 -8.36 -17.84 -7.18
C ALA A 103 -8.83 -16.45 -6.69
N LEU A 104 -9.11 -16.31 -5.40
CA LEU A 104 -9.59 -15.08 -4.79
C LEU A 104 -8.49 -14.05 -4.58
N VAL A 105 -7.21 -14.45 -4.68
CA VAL A 105 -6.15 -13.50 -4.36
C VAL A 105 -4.85 -13.70 -5.12
N TRP A 106 -4.51 -12.71 -5.95
CA TRP A 106 -3.42 -12.81 -6.90
C TRP A 106 -2.06 -12.47 -6.30
N ARG A 107 -1.05 -13.23 -6.72
CA ARG A 107 0.35 -12.87 -6.48
C ARG A 107 0.76 -11.91 -7.58
N ASP A 108 1.38 -10.82 -7.18
CA ASP A 108 1.94 -9.83 -8.07
C ASP A 108 3.09 -10.44 -8.91
N GLU A 109 2.77 -10.84 -10.14
CA GLU A 109 3.75 -11.30 -11.13
C GLU A 109 3.99 -10.29 -12.26
N GLU A 110 3.41 -9.08 -12.16
CA GLU A 110 3.71 -8.08 -13.17
C GLU A 110 5.20 -7.75 -13.15
N LYS A 111 5.84 -8.02 -14.29
CA LYS A 111 7.25 -7.75 -14.51
C LYS A 111 7.43 -6.25 -14.30
N ARG A 112 8.08 -5.85 -13.20
CA ARG A 112 8.60 -4.50 -12.84
C ARG A 112 8.93 -3.55 -14.02
N LYS A 113 9.29 -4.09 -15.18
CA LYS A 113 9.49 -3.37 -16.44
C LYS A 113 8.27 -2.57 -16.92
N THR A 114 7.02 -2.96 -16.64
CA THR A 114 5.81 -2.18 -17.02
C THR A 114 5.65 -0.89 -16.20
N TRP A 115 6.26 -0.84 -15.01
CA TRP A 115 6.14 0.26 -14.06
C TRP A 115 7.34 1.21 -14.05
N GLN A 116 8.30 1.04 -14.96
CA GLN A 116 9.38 2.00 -15.12
C GLN A 116 8.85 3.27 -15.80
N ARG A 117 9.17 4.42 -15.22
CA ARG A 117 8.86 5.76 -15.73
C ARG A 117 10.14 6.53 -15.99
N SER A 118 10.12 7.38 -17.02
CA SER A 118 11.22 8.28 -17.33
C SER A 118 10.68 9.52 -18.01
N HIS A 119 10.97 10.69 -17.44
CA HIS A 119 10.52 11.97 -17.96
C HIS A 119 11.72 12.88 -18.11
N THR A 120 11.90 13.42 -19.31
CA THR A 120 12.99 14.34 -19.65
C THR A 120 12.41 15.70 -19.97
N TRP A 121 12.98 16.73 -19.36
CA TRP A 121 12.62 18.12 -19.58
C TRP A 121 13.82 18.89 -20.07
N VAL A 122 13.62 19.64 -21.14
CA VAL A 122 14.65 20.44 -21.80
C VAL A 122 14.27 21.91 -21.66
N SER A 123 15.24 22.72 -21.28
CA SER A 123 15.18 24.19 -21.34
C SER A 123 16.19 24.68 -22.34
N GLU A 124 15.77 25.58 -23.23
CA GLU A 124 16.64 26.14 -24.26
C GLU A 124 17.52 27.28 -23.72
N ASP A 125 17.00 28.07 -22.77
CA ASP A 125 17.73 29.19 -22.19
C ASP A 125 17.49 29.34 -20.66
N PRO A 126 18.49 29.05 -19.81
CA PRO A 126 19.78 28.46 -20.17
C PRO A 126 19.62 26.96 -20.49
N ALA A 127 20.45 26.48 -21.43
CA ALA A 127 20.46 25.09 -21.90
C ALA A 127 20.64 24.10 -20.74
N ALA A 128 19.57 23.36 -20.43
CA ALA A 128 19.54 22.35 -19.38
C ALA A 128 18.64 21.19 -19.79
N GLU A 129 19.07 19.97 -19.52
CA GLU A 129 18.25 18.77 -19.60
C GLU A 129 18.19 18.12 -18.22
N VAL A 130 17.00 17.84 -17.73
CA VAL A 130 16.81 17.09 -16.49
C VAL A 130 15.91 15.90 -16.79
N THR A 131 16.36 14.71 -16.43
CA THR A 131 15.64 13.45 -16.57
C THR A 131 15.38 12.86 -15.20
N LEU A 132 14.12 12.58 -14.89
CA LEU A 132 13.70 11.86 -13.70
C LEU A 132 13.22 10.47 -14.11
N SER A 133 13.87 9.43 -13.59
CA SER A 133 13.57 8.03 -13.89
C SER A 133 13.34 7.23 -12.61
N TYR A 134 12.29 6.42 -12.54
CA TYR A 134 11.92 5.68 -11.34
C TYR A 134 11.07 4.47 -11.69
N PHE A 135 10.89 3.57 -10.73
CA PHE A 135 9.80 2.59 -10.76
C PHE A 135 8.63 3.19 -10.01
N ALA A 136 7.44 3.19 -10.61
CA ALA A 136 6.20 3.66 -9.99
C ALA A 136 5.69 2.63 -8.96
N ASP A 137 6.56 2.20 -8.04
CA ASP A 137 6.19 1.45 -6.85
C ASP A 137 5.27 2.37 -6.02
N GLY A 138 4.03 1.95 -5.86
CA GLY A 138 2.96 2.68 -5.20
C GLY A 138 2.91 2.44 -3.68
N PRO A 139 1.76 2.68 -3.04
CA PRO A 139 1.63 2.57 -1.59
C PRO A 139 1.87 1.14 -1.11
N ARG A 140 2.54 1.02 0.05
CA ARG A 140 2.64 -0.24 0.80
C ARG A 140 1.45 -0.43 1.69
N VAL A 141 0.70 -1.49 1.46
CA VAL A 141 -0.56 -1.75 2.14
C VAL A 141 -0.52 -3.10 2.84
N ALA A 142 -0.68 -3.08 4.16
CA ALA A 142 -1.07 -4.27 4.92
C ALA A 142 -2.60 -4.30 4.99
N PHE A 143 -3.23 -5.39 4.56
CA PHE A 143 -4.68 -5.54 4.63
C PHE A 143 -5.05 -6.76 5.46
N THR A 144 -5.90 -6.60 6.46
CA THR A 144 -6.42 -7.71 7.27
C THR A 144 -7.94 -7.64 7.27
N GLY A 145 -8.61 -8.66 6.76
CA GLY A 145 -10.07 -8.62 6.64
C GLY A 145 -10.77 -9.97 6.49
N ASN A 146 -12.09 -9.91 6.38
CA ASN A 146 -12.98 -11.06 6.49
C ASN A 146 -13.57 -11.48 5.14
N SER A 147 -14.67 -12.23 5.18
CA SER A 147 -15.38 -12.72 3.99
C SER A 147 -15.72 -11.60 2.99
N PHE A 148 -16.06 -10.39 3.44
CA PHE A 148 -16.29 -9.26 2.54
C PHE A 148 -15.04 -8.91 1.73
N THR A 149 -13.87 -8.99 2.36
CA THR A 149 -12.59 -8.65 1.76
C THR A 149 -12.15 -9.64 0.68
N GLY A 150 -12.43 -10.94 0.87
CA GLY A 150 -11.94 -11.98 -0.04
C GLY A 150 -12.95 -12.54 -1.03
N LEU A 151 -14.25 -12.58 -0.70
CA LEU A 151 -15.26 -13.24 -1.53
C LEU A 151 -16.14 -12.28 -2.35
N TRP A 152 -16.42 -11.07 -1.83
CA TRP A 152 -17.48 -10.21 -2.39
C TRP A 152 -16.95 -8.93 -3.01
N ASP A 153 -15.84 -8.42 -2.50
CA ASP A 153 -15.25 -7.15 -2.89
C ASP A 153 -13.74 -7.32 -2.84
N SER A 154 -13.15 -7.95 -3.87
CA SER A 154 -11.73 -8.35 -3.92
C SER A 154 -10.86 -7.11 -3.70
N THR A 155 -10.64 -6.82 -2.42
CA THR A 155 -10.22 -5.50 -1.96
C THR A 155 -8.77 -5.27 -2.33
N TYR A 156 -8.05 -6.39 -2.37
CA TYR A 156 -6.77 -6.54 -3.05
C TYR A 156 -6.77 -5.87 -4.43
N GLU A 157 -7.69 -6.24 -5.31
CA GLU A 157 -7.77 -5.69 -6.66
C GLU A 157 -8.28 -4.25 -6.64
N TYR A 158 -9.20 -3.91 -5.73
CA TYR A 158 -9.69 -2.55 -5.57
C TYR A 158 -8.55 -1.53 -5.31
N PHE A 159 -7.66 -1.82 -4.34
CA PHE A 159 -6.52 -0.92 -4.06
C PHE A 159 -5.52 -0.87 -5.20
N ARG A 160 -5.28 -2.01 -5.85
CA ARG A 160 -4.37 -2.08 -7.00
C ARG A 160 -4.89 -1.22 -8.14
N GLN A 161 -6.16 -1.36 -8.48
CA GLN A 161 -6.83 -0.59 -9.54
C GLN A 161 -6.88 0.91 -9.21
N MET A 162 -7.09 1.29 -7.95
CA MET A 162 -7.00 2.70 -7.54
C MET A 162 -5.58 3.26 -7.72
N ALA A 163 -4.55 2.54 -7.29
CA ALA A 163 -3.17 2.98 -7.48
C ALA A 163 -2.80 3.03 -8.96
N GLU A 164 -3.23 2.05 -9.74
CA GLU A 164 -2.99 1.96 -11.18
C GLU A 164 -3.65 3.11 -11.94
N ALA A 165 -4.86 3.52 -11.55
CA ALA A 165 -5.52 4.71 -12.09
C ALA A 165 -4.71 6.00 -11.88
N ASP A 166 -3.94 6.07 -10.80
CA ASP A 166 -3.03 7.17 -10.48
C ASP A 166 -1.58 6.94 -10.99
N GLY A 167 -1.36 5.90 -11.80
CA GLY A 167 -0.08 5.61 -12.47
C GLY A 167 0.90 4.74 -11.68
N TYR A 168 0.48 4.24 -10.52
CA TYR A 168 1.30 3.52 -9.54
C TYR A 168 0.92 2.05 -9.36
N HIS A 169 1.88 1.26 -8.91
CA HIS A 169 1.70 -0.16 -8.61
C HIS A 169 1.67 -0.42 -7.10
N ALA A 170 0.48 -0.63 -6.54
CA ALA A 170 0.35 -0.87 -5.10
C ALA A 170 1.10 -2.12 -4.64
N GLN A 171 1.79 -2.02 -3.52
CA GLN A 171 2.53 -3.12 -2.89
C GLN A 171 1.71 -3.68 -1.73
N VAL A 172 1.04 -4.81 -1.92
CA VAL A 172 0.02 -5.29 -0.98
C VAL A 172 0.46 -6.60 -0.30
N ALA A 173 0.31 -6.64 1.03
CA ALA A 173 0.38 -7.84 1.85
C ALA A 173 -0.96 -8.02 2.55
N TYR A 174 -1.54 -9.21 2.52
CA TYR A 174 -2.93 -9.39 2.95
C TYR A 174 -3.18 -10.66 3.77
N SER A 175 -4.19 -10.57 4.63
CA SER A 175 -4.74 -11.63 5.47
C SER A 175 -6.25 -11.66 5.28
N TYR A 176 -6.75 -12.80 4.85
CA TYR A 176 -8.17 -13.13 4.78
C TYR A 176 -8.53 -14.17 5.84
N TRP A 177 -9.59 -13.92 6.61
CA TRP A 177 -10.18 -14.94 7.46
C TRP A 177 -11.69 -14.73 7.66
N GLY A 178 -12.53 -15.68 7.22
CA GLY A 178 -13.98 -15.58 7.29
C GLY A 178 -14.51 -15.33 8.71
N GLY A 179 -15.48 -14.41 8.84
CA GLY A 179 -16.08 -14.06 10.13
C GLY A 179 -15.14 -13.41 11.14
N THR A 180 -14.02 -12.82 10.69
CA THR A 180 -13.03 -12.19 11.57
C THR A 180 -13.26 -10.70 11.70
N GLY A 181 -13.20 -10.22 12.93
CA GLY A 181 -13.35 -8.82 13.26
C GLY A 181 -12.11 -8.24 13.95
N LEU A 182 -12.26 -7.01 14.43
CA LEU A 182 -11.19 -6.26 15.06
C LEU A 182 -10.71 -6.95 16.35
N ALA A 183 -11.64 -7.45 17.17
CA ALA A 183 -11.30 -8.10 18.44
C ALA A 183 -10.44 -9.35 18.24
N GLN A 184 -10.76 -10.16 17.22
CA GLN A 184 -9.96 -11.34 16.88
C GLN A 184 -8.57 -10.95 16.37
N TYR A 185 -8.45 -9.98 15.46
CA TYR A 185 -7.13 -9.54 14.97
C TYR A 185 -6.26 -8.91 16.06
N ALA A 186 -6.88 -8.22 17.01
CA ALA A 186 -6.18 -7.68 18.17
C ALA A 186 -5.74 -8.77 19.17
N GLY A 187 -6.25 -10.00 19.06
CA GLY A 187 -5.95 -11.09 19.99
C GLY A 187 -6.73 -10.97 21.32
N LEU A 188 -7.92 -10.35 21.29
CA LEU A 188 -8.78 -10.21 22.46
C LEU A 188 -9.75 -11.38 22.67
N ILE A 189 -9.84 -12.29 21.69
CA ILE A 189 -10.72 -13.46 21.70
C ILE A 189 -9.84 -14.73 21.74
N PRO A 190 -9.63 -15.33 22.93
CA PRO A 190 -8.71 -16.45 23.12
C PRO A 190 -8.98 -17.68 22.25
N GLU A 191 -10.25 -17.91 21.89
CA GLU A 191 -10.68 -19.04 21.06
C GLU A 191 -10.32 -18.88 19.57
N SER A 192 -9.71 -17.76 19.19
CA SER A 192 -9.40 -17.41 17.80
C SER A 192 -8.02 -16.75 17.63
N MET A 193 -7.08 -17.11 18.49
CA MET A 193 -5.73 -16.52 18.50
C MET A 193 -4.98 -16.71 17.18
N GLU A 194 -5.25 -17.78 16.44
CA GLU A 194 -4.69 -18.05 15.12
C GLU A 194 -4.97 -16.91 14.11
N ARG A 195 -6.08 -16.18 14.30
CA ARG A 195 -6.44 -15.02 13.47
C ARG A 195 -5.56 -13.82 13.78
N ALA A 196 -5.28 -13.59 15.06
CA ALA A 196 -4.33 -12.57 15.51
C ALA A 196 -2.92 -12.89 15.01
N GLU A 197 -2.51 -14.15 15.08
CA GLU A 197 -1.21 -14.62 14.56
C GLU A 197 -1.09 -14.39 13.05
N GLN A 198 -2.13 -14.69 12.26
CA GLN A 198 -2.12 -14.39 10.83
C GLN A 198 -2.02 -12.89 10.53
N CYS A 199 -2.77 -12.05 11.26
CA CYS A 199 -2.61 -10.59 11.17
C CYS A 199 -1.16 -10.17 11.44
N GLN A 200 -0.55 -10.73 12.49
CA GLN A 200 0.82 -10.40 12.85
C GLN A 200 1.82 -10.84 11.78
N LYS A 201 1.63 -12.02 11.14
CA LYS A 201 2.47 -12.46 10.01
C LYS A 201 2.45 -11.48 8.84
N VAL A 202 1.29 -10.90 8.51
CA VAL A 202 1.19 -9.86 7.47
C VAL A 202 1.94 -8.61 7.88
N LEU A 203 1.74 -8.13 9.12
CA LEU A 203 2.46 -6.96 9.62
C LEU A 203 3.97 -7.19 9.66
N ASP A 204 4.44 -8.38 10.00
CA ASP A 204 5.85 -8.73 10.10
C ASP A 204 6.52 -9.07 8.78
N ALA A 205 5.76 -9.21 7.69
CA ALA A 205 6.33 -9.37 6.35
C ALA A 205 7.18 -8.16 5.94
N ASN A 206 6.86 -6.96 6.44
CA ASN A 206 7.57 -5.73 6.08
C ASN A 206 7.91 -4.90 7.32
N GLU A 207 9.01 -4.16 7.23
CA GLU A 207 9.42 -3.18 8.25
C GLU A 207 8.49 -1.96 8.26
N GLU A 208 8.06 -1.53 7.07
CA GLU A 208 7.28 -0.31 6.87
C GLU A 208 6.08 -0.54 5.94
N TYR A 209 4.95 0.05 6.30
CA TYR A 209 3.76 0.19 5.45
C TYR A 209 3.36 1.68 5.35
N ASP A 210 2.68 2.08 4.29
CA ASP A 210 2.04 3.40 4.21
C ASP A 210 0.67 3.35 4.89
N PHE A 211 -0.04 2.23 4.71
CA PHE A 211 -1.37 2.01 5.24
C PHE A 211 -1.53 0.61 5.82
N CYS A 212 -2.17 0.53 6.98
CA CYS A 212 -2.64 -0.74 7.56
C CYS A 212 -4.16 -0.70 7.64
N PHE A 213 -4.81 -1.57 6.87
CA PHE A 213 -6.25 -1.73 6.85
C PHE A 213 -6.67 -2.88 7.76
N PHE A 214 -7.65 -2.60 8.61
CA PHE A 214 -8.33 -3.60 9.43
C PHE A 214 -9.82 -3.55 9.13
N ALA A 215 -10.33 -4.61 8.53
CA ALA A 215 -11.77 -4.73 8.29
C ALA A 215 -12.47 -5.21 9.56
N GLY A 216 -13.41 -4.41 10.04
CA GLY A 216 -14.36 -4.87 11.06
C GLY A 216 -15.31 -5.91 10.47
N ASN A 217 -15.90 -6.73 11.34
CA ASN A 217 -16.94 -7.65 10.93
C ASN A 217 -18.32 -7.06 11.28
N SER A 218 -19.28 -7.13 10.36
CA SER A 218 -20.68 -6.83 10.67
C SER A 218 -21.17 -7.69 11.84
N ASP A 219 -20.71 -8.94 11.95
CA ASP A 219 -21.13 -9.83 13.05
C ASP A 219 -20.70 -9.31 14.43
N GLU A 220 -19.60 -8.56 14.54
CA GLU A 220 -19.22 -7.90 15.81
C GLU A 220 -20.25 -6.85 16.23
N ALA A 221 -20.97 -6.30 15.26
CA ALA A 221 -22.04 -5.31 15.43
C ALA A 221 -23.45 -5.93 15.33
N LEU A 222 -23.61 -7.25 15.27
CA LEU A 222 -24.94 -7.89 15.27
C LEU A 222 -25.42 -8.27 16.68
N SER A 223 -24.50 -8.72 17.54
CA SER A 223 -24.86 -9.17 18.88
C SER A 223 -25.07 -7.98 19.82
N THR A 224 -26.28 -7.86 20.38
CA THR A 224 -26.64 -6.85 21.38
C THR A 224 -27.00 -7.53 22.69
N HIS A 225 -26.81 -6.83 23.81
CA HIS A 225 -27.26 -7.36 25.11
C HIS A 225 -28.79 -7.46 25.17
N SER A 226 -29.51 -6.53 24.54
CA SER A 226 -30.97 -6.46 24.57
C SER A 226 -31.67 -7.42 23.59
N GLY A 227 -30.99 -7.86 22.53
CA GLY A 227 -31.59 -8.65 21.44
C GLY A 227 -32.69 -7.90 20.68
N LYS A 228 -32.85 -6.59 20.88
CA LYS A 228 -33.91 -5.80 20.25
C LYS A 228 -33.48 -5.32 18.85
N PRO A 229 -34.35 -5.42 17.84
CA PRO A 229 -34.09 -4.82 16.53
C PRO A 229 -33.77 -3.32 16.67
N GLY A 230 -32.66 -2.87 16.09
CA GLY A 230 -32.22 -1.47 16.09
C GLY A 230 -31.54 -1.00 17.39
N ALA A 231 -31.20 -1.90 18.31
CA ALA A 231 -30.50 -1.51 19.53
C ALA A 231 -28.99 -1.28 19.30
N GLU A 232 -28.43 -0.30 20.02
CA GLU A 232 -27.01 0.09 19.92
C GLU A 232 -26.15 -0.45 21.08
N ASP A 233 -26.71 -1.34 21.90
CA ASP A 233 -26.05 -1.96 23.06
C ASP A 233 -25.25 -3.22 22.65
N TYR A 234 -24.34 -3.04 21.69
CA TYR A 234 -23.52 -4.12 21.12
C TYR A 234 -22.65 -4.79 22.18
N SER A 235 -22.75 -6.12 22.28
CA SER A 235 -22.07 -6.90 23.33
C SER A 235 -20.55 -6.95 23.18
N LEU A 236 -20.03 -6.60 22.00
CA LEU A 236 -18.60 -6.60 21.70
C LEU A 236 -17.99 -5.19 21.61
N ARG A 237 -18.77 -4.14 21.86
CA ARG A 237 -18.32 -2.74 21.70
C ARG A 237 -17.02 -2.44 22.45
N GLU A 238 -16.93 -2.82 23.72
CA GLU A 238 -15.71 -2.58 24.51
C GLU A 238 -14.48 -3.29 23.92
N ASN A 239 -14.66 -4.50 23.38
CA ASN A 239 -13.58 -5.25 22.76
C ASN A 239 -13.18 -4.62 21.42
N MET A 240 -14.13 -4.13 20.63
CA MET A 240 -13.84 -3.37 19.41
C MET A 240 -13.05 -2.09 19.73
N GLU A 241 -13.46 -1.33 20.75
CA GLU A 241 -12.75 -0.11 21.16
C GLU A 241 -11.33 -0.40 21.66
N LYS A 242 -11.14 -1.47 22.43
CA LYS A 242 -9.81 -1.95 22.86
C LYS A 242 -8.98 -2.42 21.66
N ALA A 243 -9.58 -3.16 20.73
CA ALA A 243 -8.93 -3.67 19.54
C ALA A 243 -8.40 -2.54 18.66
N VAL A 244 -9.20 -1.52 18.40
CA VAL A 244 -8.78 -0.34 17.61
C VAL A 244 -7.52 0.29 18.20
N ARG A 245 -7.41 0.40 19.53
CA ARG A 245 -6.21 0.96 20.18
C ARG A 245 -4.98 0.09 19.98
N ILE A 246 -5.14 -1.23 20.09
CA ILE A 246 -4.05 -2.21 19.89
C ILE A 246 -3.58 -2.17 18.43
N LEU A 247 -4.52 -2.28 17.49
CA LEU A 247 -4.23 -2.31 16.05
C LEU A 247 -3.63 -0.99 15.57
N LYS A 248 -4.08 0.14 16.12
CA LYS A 248 -3.47 1.46 15.87
C LYS A 248 -1.99 1.47 16.26
N LYS A 249 -1.67 0.98 17.46
CA LYS A 249 -0.27 0.91 17.92
C LYS A 249 0.57 0.01 16.99
N ARG A 250 0.04 -1.12 16.57
CA ARG A 250 0.73 -2.02 15.61
C ARG A 250 0.95 -1.35 14.25
N ALA A 251 0.00 -0.54 13.77
CA ALA A 251 0.18 0.24 12.55
C ALA A 251 1.25 1.34 12.72
N GLU A 252 1.26 2.04 13.85
CA GLU A 252 2.28 3.04 14.20
C GLU A 252 3.68 2.43 14.27
N GLU A 253 3.83 1.22 14.82
CA GLU A 253 5.08 0.44 14.84
C GLU A 253 5.58 0.08 13.43
N LYS A 254 4.71 0.12 12.42
CA LYS A 254 5.04 -0.09 11.01
C LYS A 254 5.07 1.22 10.21
N HIS A 255 5.10 2.38 10.88
CA HIS A 255 5.12 3.71 10.27
C HIS A 255 3.92 3.98 9.34
N ALA A 256 2.79 3.31 9.61
CA ALA A 256 1.63 3.31 8.74
C ALA A 256 0.47 4.11 9.33
N LYS A 257 -0.33 4.70 8.46
CA LYS A 257 -1.65 5.22 8.83
C LYS A 257 -2.62 4.03 8.95
N MET A 258 -3.30 3.92 10.09
CA MET A 258 -4.36 2.93 10.24
C MET A 258 -5.63 3.38 9.52
N VAL A 259 -6.22 2.47 8.76
CA VAL A 259 -7.57 2.64 8.18
C VAL A 259 -8.48 1.55 8.72
N LEU A 260 -9.59 1.97 9.34
CA LEU A 260 -10.63 1.05 9.75
C LEU A 260 -11.63 0.94 8.59
N TRP A 261 -11.75 -0.26 8.04
CA TRP A 261 -12.75 -0.54 7.01
C TRP A 261 -13.97 -1.16 7.68
N ALA A 262 -15.12 -0.50 7.60
CA ALA A 262 -16.40 -1.06 8.03
C ALA A 262 -17.24 -1.42 6.79
N PRO A 263 -17.16 -2.67 6.28
CA PRO A 263 -17.99 -3.05 5.16
C PRO A 263 -19.44 -3.14 5.66
N HIS A 264 -20.34 -2.34 5.08
CA HIS A 264 -21.76 -2.46 5.36
C HIS A 264 -22.29 -3.67 4.59
N ALA A 265 -22.70 -4.73 5.31
CA ALA A 265 -23.45 -5.81 4.71
C ALA A 265 -24.82 -5.27 4.25
N TYR A 266 -25.17 -5.41 2.98
CA TYR A 266 -26.56 -5.30 2.56
C TYR A 266 -27.31 -6.44 3.26
N GLN A 267 -28.19 -6.10 4.21
CA GLN A 267 -29.20 -7.05 4.71
C GLN A 267 -30.37 -7.09 3.75
#